data_AF-A0AAV2Q3F2-F1
#
_entry.id   AF-A0AAV2Q3F2-F1
#
_cell.length_a   1.000
_cell.length_b   1.000
_cell.length_c   1.000
_cell.angle_alpha   90.00
_cell.angle_beta   90.00
_cell.angle_gamma   90.00
#
_symmetry.space_group_name_H-M   'P 1'
#
loop_
_entity.id
_entity.type
_entity.pdbx_description
1 polymer ?
#
loop_
_entity_poly.entity_id
_entity_poly.type
_entity_poly.pdbx_seq_one_letter_code
_entity_poly.pdbx_strand_id
1 'polypeptide(L)'
;MGKLWGKSLALPKVFLDLGVMSFTTEQVQAMQVIENTVFRQILRTSCVTPNAVLRGEVGSSRMENRMVESRFLFVKSIWEGNNEMVKEVLRKVKENTGNSWNKKKNEYMGK
;
A
#
# COMPACT_ATOMS: atom_id res chain seq x y z
N MET A 1 16.65 -12.17 21.95
CA MET A 1 15.21 -12.15 21.58
C MET A 1 14.61 -10.75 21.37
N GLY A 2 15.10 -9.66 22.00
CA GLY A 2 14.47 -8.32 21.90
C GLY A 2 14.54 -7.59 20.54
N LYS A 3 15.53 -7.87 19.68
CA LYS A 3 15.69 -7.16 18.38
C LYS A 3 14.70 -7.62 17.29
N LEU A 4 14.11 -8.81 17.41
CA LEU A 4 13.15 -9.33 16.45
C LEU A 4 11.75 -8.71 16.66
N TRP A 5 11.39 -8.49 17.93
CA TRP A 5 10.12 -7.90 18.34
C TRP A 5 9.95 -6.45 17.87
N GLY A 6 11.01 -5.63 18.00
CA GLY A 6 10.98 -4.25 17.52
C GLY A 6 10.75 -4.14 16.00
N LYS A 7 11.34 -5.06 15.22
CA LYS A 7 11.12 -5.11 13.76
C LYS A 7 9.72 -5.59 13.42
N SER A 8 9.21 -6.60 14.14
CA SER A 8 7.86 -7.14 13.95
C SER A 8 6.75 -6.14 14.29
N LEU A 9 6.97 -5.21 15.24
CA LEU A 9 6.00 -4.16 15.58
C LEU A 9 6.16 -2.89 14.74
N ALA A 10 7.39 -2.59 14.30
CA ALA A 10 7.66 -1.48 13.41
C ALA A 10 7.11 -1.74 12.00
N LEU A 11 7.18 -2.98 11.50
CA LEU A 11 6.67 -3.34 10.18
C LEU A 11 5.18 -2.96 10.01
N PRO A 12 4.24 -3.37 10.89
CA PRO A 12 2.84 -2.95 10.82
C PRO A 12 2.65 -1.43 10.88
N LYS A 13 3.41 -0.70 11.71
CA LYS A 13 3.34 0.77 11.75
C LYS A 13 3.82 1.42 10.46
N VAL A 14 4.92 0.92 9.89
CA VAL A 14 5.44 1.38 8.59
C VAL A 14 4.44 1.05 7.47
N PHE A 15 3.79 -0.11 7.51
CA PHE A 15 2.74 -0.48 6.55
C PHE A 15 1.46 0.34 6.70
N LEU A 16 1.12 0.78 7.92
CA LEU A 16 0.00 1.70 8.16
C LEU A 16 0.33 3.12 7.68
N ASP A 17 1.55 3.59 7.96
CA ASP A 17 2.09 4.87 7.47
C ASP A 17 2.19 4.89 5.94
N LEU A 18 2.42 3.74 5.30
CA LEU A 18 2.37 3.59 3.84
C LEU A 18 1.00 3.98 3.24
N GLY A 19 -0.08 3.85 4.01
CA GLY A 19 -1.41 4.32 3.61
C GLY A 19 -1.57 5.85 3.66
N VAL A 20 -0.76 6.53 4.48
CA VAL A 20 -0.83 7.98 4.72
C VAL A 20 0.24 8.74 3.92
N MET A 21 1.40 8.11 3.66
CA MET A 21 2.51 8.71 2.94
C MET A 21 2.26 8.77 1.44
N SER A 22 2.60 9.92 0.85
CA SER A 22 2.60 10.12 -0.60
C SER A 22 3.99 9.83 -1.14
N PHE A 23 4.15 8.69 -1.80
CA PHE A 23 5.38 8.33 -2.52
C PHE A 23 5.31 8.78 -3.98
N THR A 24 6.43 9.23 -4.53
CA THR A 24 6.57 9.44 -5.98
C THR A 24 6.71 8.09 -6.69
N THR A 25 6.33 8.04 -7.97
CA THR A 25 6.46 6.82 -8.79
C THR A 25 7.89 6.27 -8.80
N GLU A 26 8.89 7.14 -8.80
CA GLU A 26 10.31 6.79 -8.72
C GLU A 26 10.65 6.07 -7.41
N GLN A 27 10.14 6.55 -6.28
CA GLN A 27 10.36 5.91 -4.98
C GLN A 27 9.69 4.54 -4.92
N VAL A 28 8.48 4.40 -5.46
CA VAL A 28 7.78 3.10 -5.54
C VAL A 28 8.58 2.10 -6.37
N GLN A 29 9.14 2.54 -7.50
CA GLN A 29 9.99 1.70 -8.35
C GLN A 29 11.29 1.31 -7.65
N ALA A 30 11.96 2.25 -6.97
CA ALA A 30 13.16 1.97 -6.19
C ALA A 30 12.90 0.91 -5.11
N MET A 31 11.79 1.01 -4.39
CA MET A 31 11.37 0.00 -3.41
C MET A 31 11.10 -1.37 -4.05
N GLN A 32 10.48 -1.40 -5.22
CA GLN A 32 10.25 -2.65 -5.95
C GLN A 32 11.56 -3.33 -6.38
N VAL A 33 12.59 -2.56 -6.75
CA VAL A 33 13.92 -3.09 -7.11
C VAL A 33 14.62 -3.69 -5.89
N ILE A 34 14.58 -3.00 -4.75
CA ILE A 34 15.12 -3.50 -3.48
C ILE A 34 14.42 -4.80 -3.10
N GLU A 35 13.08 -4.84 -3.17
CA GLU A 35 12.31 -6.03 -2.83
C GLU A 35 12.64 -7.23 -3.74
N ASN A 36 12.73 -7.02 -5.06
CA ASN A 36 13.13 -8.09 -5.97
C ASN A 36 14.54 -8.61 -5.66
N THR A 37 15.43 -7.74 -5.20
CA THR A 37 16.80 -8.13 -4.77
C THR A 37 16.75 -9.02 -3.54
N VAL A 38 15.91 -8.66 -2.57
CA VAL A 38 15.68 -9.48 -1.37
C VAL A 38 15.07 -10.83 -1.73
N PHE A 39 14.09 -10.88 -2.65
CA PHE A 39 13.52 -12.16 -3.13
C PHE A 39 14.58 -13.06 -3.75
N ARG A 40 15.50 -12.51 -4.55
CA ARG A 40 16.62 -13.29 -5.10
C ARG A 40 17.51 -13.89 -4.03
N GLN A 41 17.81 -13.11 -2.98
CA GLN A 41 18.65 -13.56 -1.88
C GLN A 41 17.97 -14.67 -1.06
N ILE A 42 16.66 -14.52 -0.78
CA ILE A 42 15.88 -15.50 -0.03
C ILE A 42 15.78 -16.82 -0.80
N LEU A 43 15.41 -16.75 -2.08
CA LEU A 43 15.20 -17.92 -2.93
C LEU A 43 16.51 -18.49 -3.50
N ARG A 44 17.66 -17.84 -3.23
CA ARG A 44 18.99 -18.20 -3.78
C ARG A 44 18.99 -18.38 -5.30
N THR A 45 18.24 -17.53 -6.00
CA THR A 45 18.06 -17.64 -7.45
C THR A 45 19.12 -16.88 -8.23
N SER A 46 19.38 -17.31 -9.48
CA SER A 46 20.24 -16.60 -10.43
C SER A 46 19.73 -15.18 -10.74
N CYS A 47 20.65 -14.27 -11.11
CA CYS A 47 20.35 -12.92 -11.57
C CYS A 47 19.49 -12.88 -12.85
N VAL A 48 19.47 -13.98 -13.62
CA VAL A 48 18.70 -14.10 -14.86
C VAL A 48 17.22 -14.43 -14.60
N THR A 49 16.87 -14.84 -13.38
CA THR A 49 15.49 -15.23 -13.04
C THR A 49 14.54 -14.04 -13.23
N PRO A 50 13.44 -14.17 -13.98
CA PRO A 50 12.52 -13.05 -14.18
C PRO A 50 11.88 -12.60 -12.87
N ASN A 51 11.74 -11.28 -12.67
CA ASN A 51 11.11 -10.72 -11.45
C ASN A 51 9.66 -11.21 -11.26
N ALA A 52 8.94 -11.52 -12.34
CA ALA A 52 7.60 -12.08 -12.25
C ALA A 52 7.59 -13.47 -11.60
N VAL A 53 8.57 -14.32 -11.92
CA VAL A 53 8.73 -15.65 -11.33
C VAL A 53 9.07 -15.52 -9.85
N LEU A 54 10.05 -14.67 -9.50
CA LEU A 54 10.41 -14.42 -8.09
C LEU A 54 9.20 -14.01 -7.26
N ARG A 55 8.36 -13.12 -7.79
CA ARG A 55 7.13 -12.70 -7.13
C ARG A 55 6.08 -13.80 -7.06
N GLY A 56 5.97 -14.63 -8.08
CA GLY A 56 5.07 -15.79 -8.09
C GLY A 56 5.45 -16.79 -7.00
N GLU A 57 6.74 -17.11 -6.87
CA GLU A 57 7.26 -18.03 -5.84
C GLU A 57 7.04 -17.48 -4.42
N VAL A 58 7.23 -16.17 -4.21
CA VAL A 58 6.97 -15.55 -2.90
C VAL A 58 5.47 -15.28 -2.66
N GLY A 59 4.65 -15.26 -3.72
CA GLY A 59 3.25 -14.84 -3.64
C GLY A 59 3.06 -13.34 -3.42
N SER A 60 3.99 -12.49 -3.91
CA SER A 60 3.95 -11.04 -3.71
C SER A 60 3.41 -10.29 -4.92
N SER A 61 2.49 -9.36 -4.70
CA SER A 61 1.98 -8.44 -5.72
C SER A 61 2.92 -7.24 -5.94
N ARG A 62 2.64 -6.45 -6.99
CA ARG A 62 3.42 -5.22 -7.25
C ARG A 62 3.33 -4.27 -6.05
N MET A 63 4.43 -3.57 -5.76
CA MET A 63 4.49 -2.57 -4.68
C MET A 63 3.39 -1.51 -4.82
N GLU A 64 3.16 -1.04 -6.05
CA GLU A 64 2.07 -0.11 -6.36
C GLU A 64 0.70 -0.65 -5.95
N ASN A 65 0.37 -1.90 -6.29
CA ASN A 65 -0.90 -2.51 -5.94
C ASN A 65 -1.07 -2.60 -4.41
N ARG A 66 0.00 -2.96 -3.68
CA ARG A 66 -0.04 -3.01 -2.21
C ARG A 66 -0.20 -1.65 -1.58
N MET A 67 0.41 -0.61 -2.13
CA MET A 67 0.19 0.76 -1.64
C MET A 67 -1.25 1.20 -1.83
N VAL A 68 -1.83 0.89 -2.99
CA VAL A 68 -3.24 1.18 -3.28
C VAL A 68 -4.16 0.39 -2.34
N GLU A 69 -3.89 -0.90 -2.13
CA GLU A 69 -4.61 -1.73 -1.18
C GLU A 69 -4.53 -1.19 0.25
N SER A 70 -3.32 -0.82 0.72
CA SER A 70 -3.14 -0.19 2.04
C SER A 70 -3.93 1.11 2.18
N ARG A 71 -3.99 1.94 1.13
CA ARG A 71 -4.81 3.16 1.12
C ARG A 71 -6.29 2.83 1.19
N PHE A 72 -6.75 1.81 0.47
CA PHE A 72 -8.15 1.36 0.56
C PHE A 72 -8.49 0.80 1.94
N LEU A 73 -7.63 -0.01 2.53
CA LEU A 73 -7.79 -0.52 3.88
C LEU A 73 -7.80 0.61 4.92
N PHE A 74 -6.98 1.64 4.72
CA PHE A 74 -6.99 2.84 5.54
C PHE A 74 -8.31 3.63 5.40
N VAL A 75 -8.80 3.84 4.18
CA VAL A 75 -10.11 4.48 3.96
C VAL A 75 -11.25 3.65 4.54
N LYS A 76 -11.18 2.33 4.40
CA LYS A 76 -12.16 1.38 4.98
C LYS A 76 -12.14 1.45 6.51
N SER A 77 -10.96 1.44 7.13
CA SER A 77 -10.84 1.54 8.59
C SER A 77 -11.31 2.89 9.14
N ILE A 78 -11.11 3.96 8.38
CA ILE A 78 -11.71 5.26 8.65
C ILE A 78 -13.24 5.21 8.56
N TRP A 79 -13.77 4.56 7.53
CA TRP A 79 -15.21 4.51 7.24
C TRP A 79 -15.96 3.65 8.25
N GLU A 80 -15.39 2.50 8.62
CA GLU A 80 -15.92 1.56 9.61
C GLU A 80 -15.59 1.99 11.04
N GLY A 81 -14.60 2.86 11.23
CA GLY A 81 -14.20 3.38 12.52
C GLY A 81 -15.23 4.36 13.10
N ASN A 82 -15.41 4.32 14.43
CA ASN A 82 -16.22 5.29 15.18
C ASN A 82 -15.54 6.68 15.31
N ASN A 83 -14.66 7.04 14.38
CA ASN A 83 -14.01 8.34 14.39
C ASN A 83 -14.85 9.35 13.58
N GLU A 84 -15.81 9.98 14.26
CA GLU A 84 -16.72 10.98 13.70
C GLU A 84 -15.97 12.13 13.00
N MET A 85 -14.77 12.49 13.46
CA MET A 85 -13.97 13.55 12.83
C MET A 85 -13.58 13.21 11.40
N VAL A 86 -13.20 11.96 11.13
CA VAL A 86 -12.79 11.58 9.77
C VAL A 86 -14.00 11.39 8.86
N LYS A 87 -15.14 10.93 9.41
CA LYS A 87 -16.42 10.92 8.68
C LYS A 87 -16.85 12.33 8.28
N GLU A 88 -16.68 13.31 9.17
CA GLU A 88 -16.96 14.72 8.90
C GLU A 88 -16.06 15.28 7.78
N VAL A 89 -14.76 14.99 7.80
CA VAL A 89 -13.82 15.40 6.73
C VAL A 89 -14.18 14.74 5.39
N LEU A 90 -14.47 13.44 5.39
CA LEU A 90 -14.92 12.73 4.18
C LEU A 90 -16.25 13.27 3.64
N ARG A 91 -17.18 13.65 4.52
CA ARG A 91 -18.45 14.28 4.13
C ARG A 91 -18.19 15.62 3.44
N LYS A 92 -17.32 16.46 4.00
CA LYS A 92 -16.92 17.75 3.40
C LYS A 92 -16.22 17.59 2.04
N VAL A 93 -15.39 16.56 1.88
CA VAL A 93 -14.75 16.24 0.57
C VAL A 93 -15.78 15.75 -0.46
N LYS A 94 -16.79 15.00 -0.03
CA LYS A 94 -17.90 14.54 -0.88
C LYS A 94 -18.81 15.67 -1.34
N GLU A 95 -19.07 16.66 -0.49
CA GLU A 95 -19.89 17.84 -0.80
C GLU A 95 -19.21 18.80 -1.78
N ASN A 96 -17.87 18.76 -1.88
CA ASN A 96 -17.11 19.50 -2.87
C ASN A 96 -17.13 18.78 -4.25
N THR A 97 -18.24 18.96 -4.98
CA THR A 97 -18.56 18.32 -6.26
C THR A 97 -17.62 18.65 -7.43
N GLY A 98 -16.67 19.58 -7.26
CA GLY A 98 -15.67 19.94 -8.28
C GLY A 98 -14.40 19.09 -8.30
N ASN A 99 -14.24 18.15 -7.36
CA ASN A 99 -12.95 17.45 -7.16
C ASN A 99 -12.83 16.21 -8.07
N SER A 100 -11.74 16.11 -8.85
CA SER A 100 -11.49 15.03 -9.83
C SER A 100 -11.49 13.62 -9.22
N TRP A 101 -11.28 13.55 -7.91
CA TRP A 101 -11.32 12.34 -7.09
C TRP A 101 -12.72 11.72 -6.98
N ASN A 102 -13.79 12.53 -7.00
CA ASN A 102 -15.17 12.02 -6.97
C ASN A 102 -15.54 11.29 -8.26
N LYS A 103 -14.96 11.70 -9.40
CA LYS A 103 -15.15 11.04 -10.70
C LYS A 103 -14.52 9.64 -10.70
N LYS A 104 -13.30 9.50 -10.19
CA LYS A 104 -12.61 8.21 -10.02
C LYS A 104 -13.31 7.31 -9.01
N LYS A 105 -13.80 7.85 -7.88
CA LYS A 105 -14.54 7.07 -6.88
C LYS A 105 -15.78 6.39 -7.47
N ASN A 106 -16.56 7.09 -8.30
CA ASN A 106 -17.75 6.51 -8.94
C ASN A 106 -17.41 5.43 -9.98
N GLU A 107 -16.24 5.52 -10.61
CA GLU A 107 -15.73 4.51 -11.54
C GLU A 107 -15.35 3.20 -10.83
N TYR A 108 -14.84 3.29 -9.59
CA TYR A 108 -14.49 2.12 -8.77
C TYR A 108 -15.62 1.56 -7.91
N MET A 109 -16.59 2.39 -7.51
CA MET A 109 -17.74 2.02 -6.68
C MET A 109 -18.98 1.68 -7.52
N GLY A 110 -18.77 1.18 -8.74
CA GLY A 110 -19.82 0.89 -9.72
C GLY A 110 -21.02 0.18 -9.11
N LYS A 111 -22.20 0.76 -9.38
CA LYS A 111 -23.40 -0.04 -9.64
C LYS A 111 -23.26 -0.69 -11.01
#